data_AF-A0A9J6DLN5-F1
#
_entry.id   AF-A0A9J6DLN5-F1
#
_cell.length_a   1.000
_cell.length_b   1.000
_cell.length_c   1.000
_cell.angle_alpha   90.00
_cell.angle_beta   90.00
_cell.angle_gamma   90.00
#
_symmetry.space_group_name_H-M   'P 1'
#
loop_
_entity.id
_entity.type
_entity.pdbx_description
1 polymer ?
#
loop_
_entity_poly.entity_id
_entity_poly.type
_entity_poly.pdbx_seq_one_letter_code
_entity_poly.pdbx_strand_id
1 'polypeptide(L)'
;MWRTSAAKKRSLQLYLEYKQAPDREPFYRGDRESALLFQARTGSLPTRKRHWELFDTDPSCRLCGATEETIQHILMDCPRLGARDLPKLNLAEYLGLPDDPVDIRVEHTESAKRRLKLWDRLCWQVDKHPDSQARLDGAICHYTEDEKMKFLEKLLQLGVVNIEMESSQFAAMCHHAGVKGAVVCVTLLDRMQGDQVTASKDVMAEWQRRPQELVVHFMARRLGVTLCA
;
A
#
# COMPACT_ATOMS: atom_id res chain seq x y z
N MET A 1 21.79 -17.91 -17.36
CA MET A 1 21.05 -18.79 -16.43
C MET A 1 19.65 -18.27 -16.10
N TRP A 2 19.48 -17.06 -15.56
CA TRP A 2 18.17 -16.54 -15.15
C TRP A 2 17.13 -16.49 -16.30
N ARG A 3 17.53 -15.98 -17.47
CA ARG A 3 16.66 -15.80 -18.64
C ARG A 3 16.18 -17.16 -19.17
N THR A 4 17.09 -18.13 -19.23
CA THR A 4 16.80 -19.52 -19.59
C THR A 4 15.83 -20.16 -18.60
N SER A 5 16.00 -19.96 -17.30
CA SER A 5 15.09 -20.50 -16.28
C SER A 5 13.71 -19.81 -16.27
N ALA A 6 13.68 -18.50 -16.49
CA ALA A 6 12.44 -17.74 -16.61
C ALA A 6 11.68 -18.10 -17.90
N ALA A 7 12.39 -18.37 -19.01
CA ALA A 7 11.76 -18.74 -20.29
C ALA A 7 11.02 -20.08 -20.22
N LYS A 8 11.40 -20.97 -19.29
CA LYS A 8 10.67 -22.21 -19.01
C LYS A 8 9.31 -21.97 -18.36
N LYS A 9 9.06 -20.78 -17.80
CA LYS A 9 7.82 -20.43 -17.10
C LYS A 9 6.95 -19.52 -17.97
N ARG A 10 5.83 -20.06 -18.46
CA ARG A 10 4.90 -19.32 -19.34
C ARG A 10 4.37 -18.04 -18.70
N SER A 11 4.15 -18.04 -17.38
CA SER A 11 3.73 -16.87 -16.59
C SER A 11 4.76 -15.73 -16.55
N LEU A 12 6.02 -16.00 -16.90
CA LEU A 12 7.10 -15.00 -16.89
C LEU A 12 7.42 -14.45 -18.29
N GLN A 13 6.73 -14.90 -19.35
CA GLN A 13 7.01 -14.43 -20.71
C GLN A 13 6.86 -12.92 -20.85
N LEU A 14 5.79 -12.34 -20.28
CA LEU A 14 5.60 -10.89 -20.27
C LEU A 14 6.78 -10.19 -19.59
N TYR A 15 7.19 -10.65 -18.41
CA TYR A 15 8.32 -10.06 -17.69
C TYR A 15 9.63 -10.21 -18.44
N LEU A 16 9.83 -11.26 -19.24
CA LEU A 16 11.04 -11.44 -20.06
C LEU A 16 11.16 -10.44 -21.21
N GLU A 17 10.04 -9.93 -21.71
CA GLU A 17 9.99 -8.89 -22.75
C GLU A 17 10.55 -7.57 -22.21
N TYR A 18 10.19 -7.20 -20.98
CA TYR A 18 10.58 -5.92 -20.38
C TYR A 18 11.85 -6.02 -19.50
N LYS A 19 12.12 -7.18 -18.89
CA LYS A 19 13.28 -7.35 -18.00
C LYS A 19 14.55 -7.63 -18.80
N GLN A 20 15.40 -6.62 -18.92
CA GLN A 20 16.65 -6.74 -19.68
C GLN A 20 17.73 -7.55 -18.95
N ALA A 21 17.86 -7.37 -17.64
CA ALA A 21 18.84 -8.07 -16.79
C ALA A 21 18.27 -8.30 -15.37
N PRO A 22 18.81 -9.27 -14.60
CA PRO A 22 18.63 -9.30 -13.17
C PRO A 22 19.37 -8.11 -12.61
N ASP A 23 18.67 -7.27 -11.87
CA ASP A 23 19.27 -6.14 -11.18
C ASP A 23 18.85 -6.17 -9.72
N ARG A 24 19.65 -5.52 -8.87
CA ARG A 24 19.29 -5.33 -7.46
C ARG A 24 18.26 -4.20 -7.39
N GLU A 25 17.28 -4.37 -6.50
CA GLU A 25 16.41 -3.28 -6.09
C GLU A 25 17.18 -2.43 -5.06
N PRO A 26 17.62 -1.21 -5.40
CA PRO A 26 18.52 -0.45 -4.52
C PRO A 26 17.76 0.31 -3.43
N PHE A 27 16.45 0.55 -3.60
CA PHE A 27 15.65 1.35 -2.68
C PHE A 27 14.94 0.51 -1.60
N TYR A 28 14.70 -0.78 -1.82
CA TYR A 28 13.92 -1.61 -0.91
C TYR A 28 14.67 -2.87 -0.49
N ARG A 29 15.07 -2.94 0.79
CA ARG A 29 15.82 -4.06 1.39
C ARG A 29 14.97 -5.05 2.19
N GLY A 30 13.66 -4.86 2.22
CA GLY A 30 12.75 -5.65 3.05
C GLY A 30 12.86 -5.36 4.55
N ASP A 31 13.45 -4.22 4.93
CA ASP A 31 13.53 -3.74 6.31
C ASP A 31 12.40 -2.74 6.63
N ARG A 32 12.22 -2.42 7.93
CA ARG A 32 11.22 -1.44 8.39
C ARG A 32 11.39 -0.07 7.74
N GLU A 33 12.63 0.33 7.49
CA GLU A 33 12.96 1.61 6.86
C GLU A 33 12.45 1.66 5.41
N SER A 34 12.64 0.59 4.65
CA SER A 34 12.13 0.41 3.29
C SER A 34 10.60 0.44 3.29
N ALA A 35 9.95 -0.17 4.29
CA ALA A 35 8.50 -0.12 4.44
C ALA A 35 8.00 1.31 4.71
N LEU A 36 8.66 2.06 5.60
CA LEU A 36 8.32 3.46 5.87
C LEU A 36 8.53 4.36 4.64
N LEU A 37 9.61 4.16 3.89
CA LEU A 37 9.85 4.88 2.63
C LEU A 37 8.76 4.57 1.60
N PHE A 38 8.38 3.30 1.47
CA PHE A 38 7.27 2.90 0.59
C PHE A 38 5.97 3.57 0.99
N GLN A 39 5.64 3.59 2.28
CA GLN A 39 4.45 4.26 2.80
C GLN A 39 4.48 5.76 2.53
N ALA A 40 5.63 6.42 2.71
CA ALA A 40 5.80 7.84 2.39
C ALA A 40 5.60 8.11 0.88
N ARG A 41 6.19 7.30 0.00
CA ARG A 41 6.05 7.42 -1.46
C ARG A 41 4.62 7.24 -1.95
N THR A 42 3.88 6.33 -1.31
CA THR A 42 2.48 6.01 -1.67
C THR A 42 1.47 6.87 -0.91
N GLY A 43 1.93 7.81 -0.08
CA GLY A 43 1.06 8.64 0.76
C GLY A 43 0.36 7.88 1.89
N SER A 44 0.71 6.62 2.12
CA SER A 44 0.10 5.73 3.12
C SER A 44 0.77 5.73 4.49
N LEU A 45 1.76 6.61 4.70
CA LEU A 45 2.42 6.77 6.00
C LEU A 45 1.38 7.18 7.08
N PRO A 46 1.32 6.51 8.25
CA PRO A 46 0.31 6.74 9.27
C PRO A 46 0.61 7.99 10.11
N THR A 47 0.60 9.14 9.45
CA THR A 47 0.82 10.45 10.08
C THR A 47 -0.45 10.93 10.79
N ARG A 48 -0.32 11.82 11.79
CA ARG A 48 -1.49 12.46 12.42
C ARG A 48 -2.36 13.22 11.43
N LYS A 49 -1.79 13.86 10.39
CA LYS A 49 -2.60 14.49 9.34
C LYS A 49 -3.47 13.48 8.61
N ARG A 50 -2.89 12.35 8.18
CA ARG A 50 -3.64 11.28 7.52
C ARG A 50 -4.71 10.70 8.45
N HIS A 51 -4.38 10.53 9.73
CA HIS A 51 -5.34 10.06 10.72
C HIS A 51 -6.49 11.05 10.93
N TRP A 52 -6.22 12.35 10.96
CA TRP A 52 -7.24 13.40 11.01
C TRP A 52 -8.15 13.40 9.78
N GLU A 53 -7.59 13.28 8.56
CA GLU A 53 -8.40 13.21 7.33
C GLU A 53 -9.41 12.05 7.36
N LEU A 54 -9.03 10.96 8.04
CA LEU A 54 -9.85 9.77 8.20
C LEU A 54 -10.80 9.88 9.41
N PHE A 55 -10.34 10.35 10.57
CA PHE A 55 -11.06 10.18 11.84
C PHE A 55 -11.30 11.48 12.62
N ASP A 56 -11.08 12.64 12.02
CA ASP A 56 -11.26 13.97 12.63
C ASP A 56 -10.53 14.15 13.99
N THR A 57 -9.42 13.41 14.18
CA THR A 57 -8.55 13.52 15.38
C THR A 57 -7.57 14.67 15.29
N ASP A 58 -6.89 15.06 16.37
CA ASP A 58 -5.85 16.10 16.31
C ASP A 58 -4.76 15.83 15.23
N PRO A 59 -4.60 16.71 14.22
CA PRO A 59 -3.60 16.56 13.16
C PRO A 59 -2.18 16.97 13.59
N SER A 60 -2.01 17.55 14.77
CA SER A 60 -0.75 18.13 15.23
C SER A 60 0.39 17.10 15.30
N CYS A 61 1.62 17.52 14.98
CA CYS A 61 2.80 16.67 15.06
C CYS A 61 3.01 16.12 16.47
N ARG A 62 3.14 14.79 16.58
CA ARG A 62 3.34 14.09 17.87
C ARG A 62 4.63 14.52 18.57
N LEU A 63 5.61 15.01 17.81
CA LEU A 63 6.92 15.39 18.33
C LEU A 63 6.99 16.87 18.71
N CYS A 64 6.60 17.75 17.79
CA CYS A 64 6.79 19.19 17.99
C CYS A 64 5.52 19.93 18.43
N GLY A 65 4.33 19.39 18.15
CA GLY A 65 3.04 20.03 18.44
C GLY A 65 2.77 21.35 17.71
N ALA A 66 3.68 21.84 16.86
CA ALA A 66 3.63 23.19 16.30
C ALA A 66 2.85 23.29 14.98
N THR A 67 2.86 22.22 14.18
CA THR A 67 2.20 22.16 12.87
C THR A 67 1.57 20.78 12.65
N GLU A 68 0.78 20.63 11.61
CA GLU A 68 0.23 19.34 11.19
C GLU A 68 1.33 18.32 10.88
N GLU A 69 1.14 17.06 11.31
CA GLU A 69 2.05 15.96 11.00
C GLU A 69 1.84 15.48 9.56
N THR A 70 2.43 16.19 8.60
CA THR A 70 2.45 15.75 7.20
C THR A 70 3.72 14.97 6.87
N ILE A 71 3.74 14.25 5.75
CA ILE A 71 4.98 13.62 5.25
C ILE A 71 6.05 14.69 5.02
N GLN A 72 5.66 15.87 4.51
CA GLN A 72 6.54 17.02 4.35
C GLN A 72 7.10 17.47 5.70
N HIS A 73 6.24 17.67 6.70
CA HIS A 73 6.71 18.08 8.03
C HIS A 73 7.71 17.08 8.61
N ILE A 74 7.40 15.78 8.56
CA ILE A 74 8.30 14.73 9.06
C ILE A 74 9.65 14.75 8.34
N LEU A 75 9.63 14.77 7.01
CA LEU A 75 10.86 14.64 6.21
C LEU A 75 11.66 15.94 6.13
N MET A 76 11.00 17.11 6.20
CA MET A 76 11.60 18.39 5.83
C MET A 76 11.77 19.33 7.03
N ASP A 77 10.75 19.42 7.89
CA ASP A 77 10.56 20.60 8.73
C ASP A 77 10.59 20.33 10.24
N CYS A 78 10.37 19.09 10.68
CA CYS A 78 10.20 18.78 12.10
C CYS A 78 11.49 19.03 12.89
N PRO A 79 11.52 20.02 13.81
CA PRO A 79 12.74 20.40 14.53
C PRO A 79 13.18 19.31 15.52
N ARG A 80 12.24 18.48 15.98
CA ARG A 80 12.50 17.39 16.93
C ARG A 80 13.19 16.18 16.30
N LEU A 81 13.23 16.11 14.96
CA LEU A 81 13.97 15.09 14.23
C LEU A 81 15.40 15.52 13.87
N GLY A 82 15.85 16.68 14.36
CA GLY A 82 17.17 17.23 14.09
C GLY A 82 17.31 17.78 12.66
N ALA A 83 18.51 18.29 12.35
CA ALA A 83 18.84 18.79 11.03
C ALA A 83 18.80 17.68 9.97
N ARG A 84 18.47 18.05 8.73
CA ARG A 84 18.53 17.13 7.59
C ARG A 84 19.98 16.92 7.15
N ASP A 85 20.33 15.71 6.76
CA ASP A 85 21.65 15.42 6.15
C ASP A 85 21.79 16.17 4.81
N LEU A 86 20.68 16.32 4.07
CA LEU A 86 20.62 16.94 2.74
C LEU A 86 19.59 18.09 2.72
N PRO A 87 19.92 19.28 3.27
CA PRO A 87 18.94 20.35 3.52
C PRO A 87 18.45 21.06 2.26
N LYS A 88 19.16 20.93 1.13
CA LYS A 88 18.82 21.59 -0.14
C LYS A 88 17.74 20.86 -0.93
N LEU A 89 17.52 19.58 -0.64
CA LEU A 89 16.56 18.77 -1.39
C LEU A 89 15.13 19.21 -1.07
N ASN A 90 14.28 19.13 -2.08
CA ASN A 90 12.83 19.18 -1.93
C ASN A 90 12.26 17.79 -1.57
N LEU A 91 10.96 17.73 -1.27
CA LEU A 91 10.31 16.49 -0.83
C LEU A 91 10.40 15.36 -1.88
N ALA A 92 10.19 15.67 -3.16
CA ALA A 92 10.20 14.68 -4.23
C ALA A 92 11.61 14.08 -4.41
N GLU A 93 12.65 14.92 -4.40
CA GLU A 93 14.05 14.50 -4.46
C GLU A 93 14.42 13.63 -3.25
N TYR A 94 13.99 14.03 -2.04
CA TYR A 94 14.24 13.29 -0.80
C TYR A 94 13.56 11.91 -0.81
N LEU A 95 12.38 11.81 -1.43
CA LEU A 95 11.69 10.55 -1.71
C LEU A 95 12.26 9.79 -2.90
N GLY A 96 13.23 10.34 -3.64
CA GLY A 96 13.81 9.72 -4.84
C GLY A 96 12.80 9.46 -5.95
N LEU A 97 11.84 10.38 -6.12
CA LEU A 97 10.81 10.32 -7.18
C LEU A 97 11.26 10.87 -8.55
N PRO A 98 12.14 11.89 -8.65
CA PRO A 98 12.67 12.34 -9.93
C PRO A 98 13.41 11.24 -10.70
N ASP A 99 13.63 11.47 -11.99
CA ASP A 99 14.39 10.59 -12.88
C ASP A 99 15.91 10.85 -12.82
N ASP A 100 16.42 11.15 -11.63
CA ASP A 100 17.85 11.30 -11.38
C ASP A 100 18.60 9.96 -11.53
N PRO A 101 19.93 9.99 -11.77
CA PRO A 101 20.77 8.80 -11.69
C PRO A 101 20.51 7.98 -10.41
N VAL A 102 20.50 6.66 -10.54
CA VAL A 102 20.14 5.73 -9.45
C VAL A 102 20.96 5.99 -8.19
N ASP A 103 22.27 6.21 -8.32
CA ASP A 103 23.16 6.42 -7.18
C ASP A 103 22.78 7.67 -6.35
N ILE A 104 22.38 8.75 -7.03
CA ILE A 104 21.90 9.98 -6.39
C ILE A 104 20.59 9.71 -5.64
N ARG A 105 19.64 9.02 -6.29
CA ARG A 105 18.36 8.67 -5.65
C ARG A 105 18.55 7.74 -4.46
N VAL A 106 19.53 6.84 -4.51
CA VAL A 106 19.86 5.95 -3.38
C VAL A 106 20.31 6.78 -2.19
N GLU A 107 21.24 7.72 -2.38
CA GLU A 107 21.69 8.59 -1.28
C GLU A 107 20.53 9.38 -0.66
N HIS A 108 19.68 9.98 -1.49
CA HIS A 108 18.52 10.73 -1.04
C HIS A 108 17.56 9.86 -0.21
N THR A 109 17.21 8.69 -0.74
CA THR A 109 16.27 7.77 -0.09
C THR A 109 16.83 7.16 1.20
N GLU A 110 18.13 6.95 1.31
CA GLU A 110 18.76 6.54 2.58
C GLU A 110 18.67 7.63 3.65
N SER A 111 18.80 8.91 3.26
CA SER A 111 18.57 10.02 4.17
C SER A 111 17.11 10.11 4.63
N ALA A 112 16.15 9.89 3.72
CA ALA A 112 14.73 9.79 4.06
C ALA A 112 14.44 8.64 5.02
N LYS A 113 14.98 7.45 4.74
CA LYS A 113 14.85 6.26 5.60
C LYS A 113 15.34 6.49 7.02
N ARG A 114 16.54 7.08 7.19
CA ARG A 114 17.09 7.41 8.52
C ARG A 114 16.14 8.31 9.31
N ARG A 115 15.61 9.33 8.66
CA ARG A 115 14.70 10.29 9.28
C ARG A 115 13.34 9.67 9.63
N LEU A 116 12.77 8.88 8.72
CA LEU A 116 11.53 8.13 8.96
C LEU A 116 11.68 7.13 10.10
N LYS A 117 12.81 6.43 10.18
CA LYS A 117 13.11 5.50 11.28
C LYS A 117 13.14 6.22 12.62
N LEU A 118 13.74 7.41 12.68
CA LEU A 118 13.76 8.23 13.89
C LEU A 118 12.34 8.65 14.28
N TRP A 119 11.55 9.14 13.31
CA TRP A 119 10.15 9.48 13.53
C TRP A 119 9.33 8.29 14.04
N ASP A 120 9.41 7.14 13.37
CA ASP A 120 8.69 5.91 13.73
C ASP A 120 9.05 5.49 15.15
N ARG A 121 10.35 5.47 15.50
CA ARG A 121 10.82 5.14 16.86
C ARG A 121 10.25 6.08 17.93
N LEU A 122 10.23 7.39 17.67
CA LEU A 122 9.78 8.38 18.64
C LEU A 122 8.25 8.42 18.76
N CYS A 123 7.52 8.06 17.71
CA CYS A 123 6.06 8.11 17.68
C CYS A 123 5.37 6.76 17.99
N TRP A 124 6.10 5.64 17.93
CA TRP A 124 5.57 4.28 18.09
C TRP A 124 4.73 4.06 19.36
N GLN A 125 4.94 4.87 20.40
CA GLN A 125 4.26 4.72 21.68
C GLN A 125 2.86 5.35 21.74
N VAL A 126 2.43 6.11 20.70
CA VAL A 126 1.36 7.10 20.89
C VAL A 126 -0.01 6.68 20.35
N ASP A 127 -0.12 5.85 19.30
CA ASP A 127 -1.43 5.55 18.69
C ASP A 127 -1.60 4.05 18.33
N LYS A 128 -2.46 3.34 19.07
CA LYS A 128 -2.94 1.99 18.70
C LYS A 128 -4.07 2.13 17.67
N HIS A 129 -3.81 1.70 16.44
CA HIS A 129 -4.80 1.76 15.35
C HIS A 129 -5.61 0.45 15.31
N PRO A 130 -6.85 0.47 14.76
CA PRO A 130 -7.56 -0.74 14.42
C PRO A 130 -6.68 -1.64 13.54
N ASP A 131 -6.79 -2.96 13.72
CA ASP A 131 -6.05 -3.91 12.89
C ASP A 131 -6.41 -3.72 11.40
N SER A 132 -5.59 -4.28 10.50
CA SER A 132 -5.63 -4.04 9.05
C SER A 132 -7.03 -4.09 8.40
N GLN A 133 -7.96 -4.86 8.97
CA GLN A 133 -9.34 -4.97 8.48
C GLN A 133 -10.41 -4.59 9.51
N ALA A 134 -10.05 -4.11 10.71
CA ALA A 134 -10.98 -3.73 11.79
C ALA A 134 -12.04 -4.80 12.12
N ARG A 135 -11.61 -6.05 12.33
CA ARG A 135 -12.51 -7.18 12.67
C ARG A 135 -12.53 -7.41 14.18
N LEU A 136 -13.70 -7.68 14.74
CA LEU A 136 -13.85 -7.94 16.19
C LEU A 136 -13.60 -9.40 16.57
N ASP A 137 -13.37 -10.27 15.59
CA ASP A 137 -13.19 -11.72 15.77
C ASP A 137 -11.73 -12.18 15.63
N GLY A 138 -10.78 -11.25 15.73
CA GLY A 138 -9.36 -11.54 15.85
C GLY A 138 -9.00 -12.06 17.25
N ALA A 139 -7.87 -12.78 17.36
CA ALA A 139 -7.37 -13.24 18.66
C ALA A 139 -7.01 -12.10 19.62
N ILE A 140 -6.69 -10.93 19.07
CA ILE A 140 -6.42 -9.69 19.78
C ILE A 140 -7.31 -8.63 19.15
N CYS A 141 -8.06 -7.90 19.98
CA CYS A 141 -8.88 -6.79 19.54
C CYS A 141 -8.77 -5.66 20.57
N HIS A 142 -8.47 -4.45 20.11
CA HIS A 142 -8.22 -3.28 20.96
C HIS A 142 -9.22 -2.15 20.73
N TYR A 143 -10.34 -2.44 20.08
CA TYR A 143 -11.36 -1.49 19.67
C TYR A 143 -12.76 -2.08 19.83
N THR A 144 -13.75 -1.20 19.92
CA THR A 144 -15.16 -1.50 20.10
C THR A 144 -15.88 -1.64 18.75
N GLU A 145 -17.11 -2.16 18.79
CA GLU A 145 -17.98 -2.21 17.61
C GLU A 145 -18.29 -0.81 17.06
N ASP A 146 -18.56 0.18 17.92
CA ASP A 146 -18.78 1.55 17.50
C ASP A 146 -17.56 2.15 16.76
N GLU A 147 -16.35 1.87 17.24
CA GLU A 147 -15.11 2.31 16.59
C GLU A 147 -14.91 1.63 15.23
N LYS A 148 -15.21 0.32 15.14
CA LYS A 148 -15.25 -0.40 13.86
C LYS A 148 -16.24 0.24 12.89
N MET A 149 -17.48 0.49 13.33
CA MET A 149 -18.53 1.00 12.44
C MET A 149 -18.20 2.41 11.94
N LYS A 150 -17.72 3.30 12.81
CA LYS A 150 -17.21 4.62 12.41
C LYS A 150 -16.09 4.52 11.37
N PHE A 151 -15.18 3.56 11.55
CA PHE A 151 -14.10 3.29 10.59
C PHE A 151 -14.65 2.86 9.22
N LEU A 152 -15.58 1.89 9.18
CA LEU A 152 -16.15 1.40 7.93
C LEU A 152 -17.02 2.44 7.21
N GLU A 153 -17.80 3.22 7.96
CA GLU A 153 -18.60 4.33 7.42
C GLU A 153 -17.72 5.38 6.76
N LYS A 154 -16.58 5.72 7.39
CA LYS A 154 -15.62 6.64 6.79
C LYS A 154 -15.06 6.09 5.48
N LEU A 155 -14.68 4.81 5.43
CA LEU A 155 -14.20 4.19 4.20
C LEU A 155 -15.23 4.32 3.08
N LEU A 156 -16.50 4.08 3.38
CA LEU A 156 -17.59 4.24 2.42
C LEU A 156 -17.75 5.69 1.95
N GLN A 157 -17.64 6.68 2.85
CA GLN A 157 -17.66 8.11 2.50
C GLN A 157 -16.50 8.50 1.56
N LEU A 158 -15.37 7.80 1.64
CA LEU A 158 -14.21 7.97 0.76
C LEU A 158 -14.32 7.19 -0.56
N GLY A 159 -15.45 6.50 -0.78
CA GLY A 159 -15.70 5.72 -1.99
C GLY A 159 -15.08 4.33 -2.00
N VAL A 160 -14.61 3.83 -0.85
CA VAL A 160 -14.11 2.45 -0.71
C VAL A 160 -15.31 1.50 -0.65
N VAL A 161 -15.33 0.53 -1.56
CA VAL A 161 -16.44 -0.44 -1.72
C VAL A 161 -16.07 -1.87 -1.32
N ASN A 162 -14.79 -2.16 -1.14
CA ASN A 162 -14.28 -3.46 -0.68
C ASN A 162 -12.92 -3.32 0.03
N ILE A 163 -12.51 -4.37 0.75
CA ILE A 163 -11.23 -4.46 1.46
C ILE A 163 -10.58 -5.81 1.09
N GLU A 164 -9.32 -5.79 0.68
CA GLU A 164 -8.49 -6.96 0.36
C GLU A 164 -7.02 -6.67 0.75
N MET A 165 -6.06 -7.53 0.42
CA MET A 165 -4.70 -7.45 0.97
C MET A 165 -3.57 -7.37 -0.07
N GLU A 166 -3.88 -7.42 -1.37
CA GLU A 166 -2.89 -7.64 -2.42
C GLU A 166 -2.82 -6.50 -3.45
N SER A 167 -3.88 -5.70 -3.61
CA SER A 167 -4.04 -4.75 -4.71
C SER A 167 -2.97 -3.66 -4.73
N SER A 168 -2.60 -3.15 -3.55
CA SER A 168 -1.61 -2.08 -3.42
C SER A 168 -0.23 -2.52 -3.93
N GLN A 169 0.25 -3.69 -3.51
CA GLN A 169 1.51 -4.25 -3.96
C GLN A 169 1.45 -4.63 -5.45
N PHE A 170 0.35 -5.25 -5.89
CA PHE A 170 0.15 -5.62 -7.28
C PHE A 170 0.20 -4.39 -8.20
N ALA A 171 -0.53 -3.32 -7.87
CA ALA A 171 -0.55 -2.08 -8.64
C ALA A 171 0.85 -1.44 -8.71
N ALA A 172 1.57 -1.40 -7.59
CA ALA A 172 2.94 -0.87 -7.55
C ALA A 172 3.89 -1.67 -8.44
N MET A 173 3.81 -3.01 -8.40
CA MET A 173 4.63 -3.88 -9.25
C MET A 173 4.31 -3.71 -10.74
N CYS A 174 3.02 -3.65 -11.09
CA CYS A 174 2.59 -3.40 -12.47
C CYS A 174 3.11 -2.06 -13.00
N HIS A 175 2.98 -1.00 -12.20
CA HIS A 175 3.49 0.32 -12.55
C HIS A 175 5.01 0.30 -12.74
N HIS A 176 5.75 -0.28 -11.79
CA HIS A 176 7.21 -0.40 -11.88
C HIS A 176 7.68 -1.20 -13.11
N ALA A 177 6.97 -2.26 -13.46
CA ALA A 177 7.30 -3.08 -14.63
C ALA A 177 6.82 -2.50 -15.97
N GLY A 178 6.11 -1.35 -15.97
CA GLY A 178 5.50 -0.79 -17.18
C GLY A 178 4.35 -1.64 -17.74
N VAL A 179 3.74 -2.50 -16.90
CA VAL A 179 2.69 -3.44 -17.30
C VAL A 179 1.32 -2.88 -16.91
N LYS A 180 0.34 -2.95 -17.83
CA LYS A 180 -1.06 -2.63 -17.51
C LYS A 180 -1.65 -3.74 -16.62
N GLY A 181 -1.99 -3.38 -15.38
CA GLY A 181 -2.62 -4.28 -14.41
C GLY A 181 -4.03 -3.83 -14.03
N ALA A 182 -4.89 -4.77 -13.67
CA ALA A 182 -6.21 -4.53 -13.10
C ALA A 182 -6.50 -5.55 -12.00
N VAL A 183 -7.28 -5.15 -10.99
CA VAL A 183 -7.72 -6.00 -9.89
C VAL A 183 -9.23 -6.18 -9.99
N VAL A 184 -9.69 -7.43 -9.95
CA VAL A 184 -11.10 -7.80 -10.02
C VAL A 184 -11.41 -8.69 -8.82
N CYS A 185 -12.25 -8.19 -7.92
CA CYS A 185 -12.61 -8.88 -6.68
C CYS A 185 -14.10 -9.22 -6.66
N VAL A 186 -14.46 -10.22 -5.87
CA VAL A 186 -15.83 -10.47 -5.41
C VAL A 186 -15.89 -10.21 -3.90
N THR A 187 -17.00 -9.66 -3.43
CA THR A 187 -17.27 -9.45 -2.00
C THR A 187 -17.91 -10.70 -1.40
N LEU A 188 -17.29 -11.28 -0.37
CA LEU A 188 -17.80 -12.50 0.29
C LEU A 188 -18.67 -12.22 1.51
N LEU A 189 -18.69 -10.99 2.00
CA LEU A 189 -19.54 -10.53 3.09
C LEU A 189 -19.69 -9.02 3.04
N ASP A 190 -20.76 -8.53 3.64
CA ASP A 190 -20.94 -7.12 3.95
C ASP A 190 -20.39 -6.84 5.36
N ARG A 191 -19.31 -6.05 5.43
CA ARG A 191 -18.63 -5.72 6.70
C ARG A 191 -19.46 -4.81 7.60
N MET A 192 -20.47 -4.14 7.05
CA MET A 192 -21.45 -3.36 7.83
C MET A 192 -22.42 -4.25 8.60
N GLN A 193 -22.53 -5.54 8.23
CA GLN A 193 -23.45 -6.49 8.85
C GLN A 193 -22.76 -7.52 9.75
N GLY A 194 -21.44 -7.65 9.65
CA GLY A 194 -20.69 -8.59 10.48
C GLY A 194 -19.27 -8.82 9.99
N ASP A 195 -18.54 -9.67 10.71
CA ASP A 195 -17.17 -10.05 10.35
C ASP A 195 -17.10 -11.48 9.78
N GLN A 196 -17.93 -12.41 10.21
CA GLN A 196 -17.87 -13.80 9.73
C GLN A 196 -18.59 -13.99 8.39
N VAL A 197 -17.99 -14.77 7.50
CA VAL A 197 -18.67 -15.25 6.29
C VAL A 197 -19.63 -16.37 6.71
N THR A 198 -20.92 -16.11 6.61
CA THR A 198 -21.98 -17.06 7.02
C THR A 198 -22.57 -17.83 5.84
N ALA A 199 -22.24 -17.46 4.61
CA ALA A 199 -22.67 -18.15 3.40
C ALA A 199 -22.19 -19.60 3.38
N SER A 200 -23.01 -20.49 2.81
CA SER A 200 -22.61 -21.89 2.65
C SER A 200 -21.44 -22.04 1.67
N LYS A 201 -20.73 -23.17 1.76
CA LYS A 201 -19.60 -23.47 0.86
C LYS A 201 -20.00 -23.42 -0.61
N ASP A 202 -21.19 -23.91 -0.95
CA ASP A 202 -21.67 -23.93 -2.34
C ASP A 202 -21.93 -22.50 -2.87
N VAL A 203 -22.49 -21.64 -2.02
CA VAL A 203 -22.72 -20.22 -2.35
C VAL A 203 -21.38 -19.49 -2.51
N MET A 204 -20.44 -19.69 -1.59
CA MET A 204 -19.11 -19.10 -1.70
C MET A 204 -18.36 -19.57 -2.95
N ALA A 205 -18.46 -20.86 -3.28
CA ALA A 205 -17.84 -21.41 -4.49
C ALA A 205 -18.42 -20.78 -5.76
N GLU A 206 -19.71 -20.47 -5.77
CA GLU A 206 -20.33 -19.71 -6.86
C GLU A 206 -19.78 -18.28 -6.94
N TRP A 207 -19.76 -17.53 -5.84
CA TRP A 207 -19.23 -16.17 -5.82
C TRP A 207 -17.78 -16.09 -6.29
N GLN A 208 -16.94 -17.02 -5.84
CA GLN A 208 -15.52 -17.09 -6.19
C GLN A 208 -15.26 -17.33 -7.69
N ARG A 209 -16.25 -17.86 -8.44
CA ARG A 209 -16.15 -17.99 -9.90
C ARG A 209 -16.41 -16.69 -10.65
N ARG A 210 -17.20 -15.76 -10.11
CA ARG A 210 -17.63 -14.53 -10.80
C ARG A 210 -16.46 -13.67 -11.33
N PRO A 211 -15.36 -13.42 -10.57
CA PRO A 211 -14.22 -12.68 -11.11
C PRO A 211 -13.55 -13.42 -12.28
N GLN A 212 -13.48 -14.76 -12.20
CA GLN A 212 -12.88 -15.59 -13.24
C GLN A 212 -13.71 -15.55 -14.51
N GLU A 213 -15.03 -15.70 -14.38
CA GLU A 213 -15.97 -15.59 -15.49
C GLU A 213 -15.85 -14.22 -16.17
N LEU A 214 -15.84 -13.12 -15.40
CA LEU A 214 -15.68 -11.78 -15.96
C LEU A 214 -14.37 -11.63 -16.74
N VAL A 215 -13.25 -12.10 -16.16
CA VAL A 215 -11.93 -12.02 -16.81
C VAL A 215 -11.88 -12.88 -18.07
N VAL A 216 -12.45 -14.09 -18.04
CA VAL A 216 -12.53 -14.98 -19.22
C VAL A 216 -13.34 -14.33 -20.34
N HIS A 217 -14.50 -13.73 -20.03
CA HIS A 217 -15.30 -12.99 -21.01
C HIS A 217 -14.55 -11.79 -21.59
N PHE A 218 -13.83 -11.04 -20.76
CA PHE A 218 -12.99 -9.95 -21.22
C PHE A 218 -11.89 -10.45 -22.18
N MET A 219 -11.19 -11.53 -21.82
CA MET A 219 -10.15 -12.13 -22.66
C MET A 219 -10.71 -12.65 -23.99
N ALA A 220 -11.84 -13.35 -23.96
CA ALA A 220 -12.50 -13.88 -25.15
C ALA A 220 -12.85 -12.76 -26.14
N ARG A 221 -13.44 -11.66 -25.65
CA ARG A 221 -13.72 -10.47 -26.47
C ARG A 221 -12.47 -9.84 -27.06
N ARG A 222 -11.38 -9.78 -26.29
CA ARG A 222 -10.09 -9.22 -26.75
C ARG A 222 -9.40 -10.09 -27.79
N LEU A 223 -9.59 -11.41 -27.73
CA LEU A 223 -8.99 -12.39 -28.64
C LEU A 223 -9.90 -12.74 -29.83
N GLY A 224 -11.14 -12.26 -29.87
CA GLY A 224 -12.12 -12.63 -30.90
C GLY A 224 -12.58 -14.09 -30.80
N VAL A 225 -12.50 -14.69 -29.62
CA VAL A 225 -12.91 -16.08 -29.37
C VAL A 225 -14.35 -16.11 -28.86
N THR A 226 -15.17 -17.02 -29.38
CA THR A 226 -16.50 -17.29 -28.85
C THR A 226 -16.38 -18.31 -27.73
N LEU A 227 -16.87 -17.98 -26.53
CA LEU A 227 -16.95 -18.94 -25.44
C LEU A 227 -18.12 -19.89 -25.72
N CYS A 228 -17.88 -21.20 -25.60
CA CYS A 228 -18.97 -22.17 -25.58
C CYS A 228 -19.78 -21.96 -24.28
N ALA A 229 -21.11 -21.98 -24.43
CA ALA A 229 -22.06 -21.90 -23.32
C ALA A 229 -22.02 -23.17 -22.45
#